data_AF-A0A918IW79-F1
#
_entry.id   AF-A0A918IW79-F1
#
_cell.length_a   1.000
_cell.length_b   1.000
_cell.length_c   1.000
_cell.angle_alpha   90.00
_cell.angle_beta   90.00
_cell.angle_gamma   90.00
#
_symmetry.space_group_name_H-M   'P 1'
#
loop_
_entity.id
_entity.type
_entity.pdbx_description
1 polymer ?
#
loop_
_entity_poly.entity_id
_entity_poly.type
_entity_poly.pdbx_seq_one_letter_code
_entity_poly.pdbx_strand_id
1 'polypeptide(L)'
;MGADRKGGARRRPGRAVAFAALGVVLLSGCASMPDRGDLRDVESTPRQDTGVRVFAMPPADGAGPGEIMQGFLEALTSDDPQYDTARKYLTADAAHRWRPELSTTVLTNGPGIETDCQAGQKEDNSVSCVLTGSRVATVDAQQAYRPADGPYRKKLQLVRNAKSGQWRIDGLPDGVVMGKSDFQRNYTSVDKYYFASNTAVGTSGQPVAVADPVFVRGQVDPMTQVVRSLLKGPTAWLGPVVRSSFPTGTALQDDVTGLAPDDQNKLTVPLNLKASQVAASKCAEMATQMLFTLRNLAPTLESVELQGRDGARLCDLPEERAESAAWHGADKRPDFLYYLDGKHRLVRMTTGSTGTGAVAVPGALGEGGKRLQSVAVSRDENTAAGVGDEGRSLYVTSLTADGSLGDALVTSTGATPADRLATPGWDARGDLWVVDRNPDRPRLKVLEQGVSKPEDVAVPDLPGRITDARVAADGVRIALVVEEKDGKQSLLLGRIQRDGGTGEGISVDGLRPAAPDLEQVSAISWAGDSRLLAVGREQGGVQQMRYVQVDGSALDGPAPGSLPGVKAIAASEDERVPLVAYSDDGIVRLPSGAQWQKVDKDGTAPVYPG
;
A
#
# COMPACT_ATOMS: atom_id res chain seq x y z
N MET A 1 -42.55 10.28 -99.33
CA MET A 1 -43.74 11.00 -99.82
C MET A 1 -44.42 11.63 -98.63
N GLY A 2 -45.00 12.80 -98.84
CA GLY A 2 -45.23 13.80 -97.82
C GLY A 2 -46.40 13.55 -96.87
N ALA A 3 -46.33 14.33 -95.78
CA ALA A 3 -47.39 15.25 -95.34
C ALA A 3 -48.64 14.61 -94.68
N ASP A 4 -49.35 15.24 -93.76
CA ASP A 4 -49.23 16.52 -93.08
C ASP A 4 -50.16 16.52 -91.84
N ARG A 5 -49.80 17.34 -90.85
CA ARG A 5 -50.63 18.14 -89.91
C ARG A 5 -52.01 17.65 -89.41
N LYS A 6 -52.20 17.83 -88.09
CA LYS A 6 -53.10 18.87 -87.54
C LYS A 6 -52.83 19.13 -86.05
N GLY A 7 -52.88 20.40 -85.66
CA GLY A 7 -52.37 20.93 -84.39
C GLY A 7 -53.37 21.06 -83.23
N GLY A 8 -52.94 21.73 -82.15
CA GLY A 8 -53.81 22.08 -81.03
C GLY A 8 -53.13 22.84 -79.89
N ALA A 9 -53.50 24.11 -79.76
CA ALA A 9 -53.64 24.94 -78.55
C ALA A 9 -52.42 25.30 -77.65
N ARG A 10 -52.14 26.62 -77.65
CA ARG A 10 -51.41 27.40 -76.64
C ARG A 10 -52.11 27.37 -75.26
N ARG A 11 -51.36 27.12 -74.17
CA ARG A 11 -51.55 27.74 -72.84
C ARG A 11 -50.19 28.01 -72.18
N ARG A 12 -50.12 29.12 -71.44
CA ARG A 12 -48.96 29.98 -71.13
C ARG A 12 -47.86 29.35 -70.24
N PRO A 13 -46.58 29.73 -70.41
CA PRO A 13 -45.46 29.28 -69.59
C PRO A 13 -45.29 30.23 -68.39
N GLY A 14 -45.91 29.92 -67.26
CA GLY A 14 -45.82 30.77 -66.06
C GLY A 14 -45.62 30.02 -64.75
N ARG A 15 -45.49 28.70 -64.79
CA ARG A 15 -45.39 27.86 -63.58
C ARG A 15 -44.17 26.95 -63.51
N ALA A 16 -43.35 26.89 -64.56
CA ALA A 16 -42.14 26.06 -64.60
C ALA A 16 -40.86 26.77 -64.10
N VAL A 17 -40.86 28.10 -63.99
CA VAL A 17 -39.69 28.87 -63.51
C VAL A 17 -39.70 29.01 -61.98
N ALA A 18 -40.87 28.92 -61.33
CA ALA A 18 -40.98 29.02 -59.88
C ALA A 18 -40.54 27.76 -59.12
N PHE A 19 -40.58 26.57 -59.76
CA PHE A 19 -40.13 25.32 -59.12
C PHE A 19 -38.63 25.04 -59.29
N ALA A 20 -37.95 25.66 -60.26
CA ALA A 20 -36.50 25.55 -60.41
C ALA A 20 -35.72 26.47 -59.44
N ALA A 21 -36.31 27.60 -59.04
CA ALA A 21 -35.72 28.51 -58.06
C ALA A 21 -35.84 28.01 -56.60
N LEU A 22 -36.80 27.14 -56.30
CA LEU A 22 -36.99 26.59 -54.95
C LEU A 22 -36.10 25.37 -54.66
N GLY A 23 -35.62 24.67 -55.71
CA GLY A 23 -34.73 23.50 -55.56
C GLY A 23 -33.26 23.85 -55.29
N VAL A 24 -32.79 25.02 -55.71
CA VAL A 24 -31.39 25.45 -55.51
C VAL A 24 -31.17 26.05 -54.10
N VAL A 25 -32.22 26.51 -53.42
CA VAL A 25 -32.13 27.05 -52.05
C VAL A 25 -32.15 25.94 -50.97
N LEU A 26 -32.56 24.72 -51.31
CA LEU A 26 -32.64 23.59 -50.37
C LEU A 26 -31.37 22.70 -50.32
N LEU A 27 -30.30 23.05 -51.06
CA LEU A 27 -29.06 22.26 -51.14
C LEU A 27 -27.80 22.97 -50.60
N SER A 28 -27.92 24.15 -49.97
CA SER A 28 -26.81 24.82 -49.28
C SER A 28 -26.98 24.91 -47.75
N GLY A 29 -27.99 24.23 -47.20
CA GLY A 29 -28.19 24.08 -45.76
C GLY A 29 -27.39 22.92 -45.15
N CYS A 30 -26.13 22.72 -45.55
CA CYS A 30 -25.20 21.97 -44.72
C CYS A 30 -24.88 22.87 -43.53
N ALA A 31 -25.44 22.57 -42.35
CA ALA A 31 -24.96 23.14 -41.11
C ALA A 31 -23.49 22.74 -40.96
N SER A 32 -22.56 23.66 -41.25
CA SER A 32 -21.17 23.53 -40.85
C SER A 32 -21.15 23.64 -39.33
N MET A 33 -20.94 22.51 -38.66
CA MET A 33 -20.54 22.51 -37.26
C MET A 33 -19.25 23.34 -37.18
N PRO A 34 -19.16 24.39 -36.35
CA PRO A 34 -17.93 25.16 -36.25
C PRO A 34 -16.83 24.26 -35.67
N ASP A 35 -15.79 23.95 -36.45
CA ASP A 35 -14.63 23.18 -35.98
C ASP A 35 -13.73 23.97 -35.01
N ARG A 36 -14.17 25.16 -34.58
CA ARG A 36 -13.51 25.99 -33.56
C ARG A 36 -14.58 26.62 -32.68
N GLY A 37 -15.01 25.87 -31.67
CA GLY A 37 -15.48 26.49 -30.44
C GLY A 37 -14.29 27.15 -29.76
N ASP A 38 -14.42 28.43 -29.46
CA ASP A 38 -13.55 29.10 -28.49
C ASP A 38 -13.71 28.31 -27.19
N LEU A 39 -12.71 27.49 -26.83
CA LEU A 39 -12.62 26.88 -25.51
C LEU A 39 -12.36 28.05 -24.56
N ARG A 40 -13.43 28.73 -24.16
CA ARG A 40 -13.39 29.42 -22.88
C ARG A 40 -13.10 28.33 -21.88
N ASP A 41 -11.99 28.46 -21.17
CA ASP A 41 -11.78 27.81 -19.88
C ASP A 41 -13.05 28.07 -19.07
N VAL A 42 -13.97 27.14 -19.14
CA VAL A 42 -14.80 26.86 -17.98
C VAL A 42 -13.76 26.42 -16.98
N GLU A 43 -13.51 27.28 -15.99
CA GLU A 43 -12.95 26.86 -14.72
C GLU A 43 -13.63 25.53 -14.41
N SER A 44 -12.86 24.46 -14.62
CA SER A 44 -13.25 23.16 -14.14
C SER A 44 -13.21 23.37 -12.65
N THR A 45 -14.34 23.77 -12.07
CA THR A 45 -14.52 23.75 -10.63
C THR A 45 -13.95 22.41 -10.24
N PRO A 46 -12.85 22.36 -9.46
CA PRO A 46 -12.25 21.09 -9.09
C PRO A 46 -13.42 20.24 -8.65
N ARG A 47 -13.50 19.00 -9.13
CA ARG A 47 -14.44 18.05 -8.56
C ARG A 47 -13.99 17.95 -7.11
N GLN A 48 -14.52 18.84 -6.26
CA GLN A 48 -14.40 18.75 -4.84
C GLN A 48 -14.94 17.36 -4.60
N ASP A 49 -14.06 16.51 -4.12
CA ASP A 49 -14.47 15.25 -3.57
C ASP A 49 -15.43 15.64 -2.45
N THR A 50 -16.72 15.73 -2.76
CA THR A 50 -17.77 15.94 -1.78
C THR A 50 -17.94 14.60 -1.09
N GLY A 51 -16.86 14.12 -0.47
CA GLY A 51 -16.93 13.12 0.56
C GLY A 51 -17.96 13.65 1.55
N VAL A 52 -18.92 12.79 1.89
CA VAL A 52 -19.95 13.12 2.86
C VAL A 52 -19.22 13.42 4.17
N ARG A 53 -19.10 14.71 4.52
CA ARG A 53 -18.52 15.11 5.79
C ARG A 53 -19.53 14.87 6.89
N VAL A 54 -19.10 14.18 7.93
CA VAL A 54 -19.93 13.91 9.09
C VAL A 54 -19.59 14.94 10.15
N PHE A 55 -20.53 15.84 10.42
CA PHE A 55 -20.42 16.80 11.51
C PHE A 55 -21.19 16.30 12.71
N ALA A 56 -20.54 16.33 13.88
CA ALA A 56 -21.23 15.99 15.12
C ALA A 56 -22.03 17.18 15.65
N MET A 57 -23.09 16.88 16.38
CA MET A 57 -23.86 17.88 17.10
C MET A 57 -23.29 18.12 18.49
N PRO A 58 -23.34 19.36 19.01
CA PRO A 58 -23.04 19.63 20.42
C PRO A 58 -24.06 18.94 21.34
N PRO A 59 -23.74 18.76 22.64
CA PRO A 59 -24.67 18.17 23.59
C PRO A 59 -25.96 18.97 23.68
N ALA A 60 -27.11 18.28 23.60
CA ALA A 60 -28.42 18.90 23.75
C ALA A 60 -28.63 19.46 25.17
N ASP A 61 -29.43 20.52 25.28
CA ASP A 61 -29.77 21.09 26.57
C ASP A 61 -30.56 20.09 27.42
N GLY A 62 -30.10 19.90 28.66
CA GLY A 62 -30.73 18.95 29.58
C GLY A 62 -30.45 17.47 29.29
N ALA A 63 -29.55 17.15 28.34
CA ALA A 63 -29.19 15.77 28.01
C ALA A 63 -28.75 14.97 29.25
N GLY A 64 -29.28 13.74 29.36
CA GLY A 64 -28.95 12.81 30.43
C GLY A 64 -27.55 12.18 30.26
N PRO A 65 -27.02 11.48 31.29
CA PRO A 65 -25.70 10.84 31.22
C PRO A 65 -25.49 9.92 30.01
N GLY A 66 -26.50 9.11 29.67
CA GLY A 66 -26.44 8.20 28.52
C GLY A 66 -26.38 8.93 27.18
N GLU A 67 -27.15 10.00 27.02
CA GLU A 67 -27.16 10.83 25.80
C GLU A 67 -25.85 11.60 25.64
N ILE A 68 -25.27 12.10 26.74
CA ILE A 68 -23.92 12.72 26.74
C ILE A 68 -22.86 11.72 26.30
N MET A 69 -22.91 10.49 26.81
CA MET A 69 -21.98 9.43 26.41
C MET A 69 -22.13 9.07 24.93
N GLN A 70 -23.36 8.86 24.46
CA GLN A 70 -23.61 8.52 23.07
C GLN A 70 -23.17 9.65 22.12
N GLY A 71 -23.56 10.89 22.40
CA GLY A 71 -23.17 12.03 21.58
C GLY A 71 -21.65 12.29 21.59
N PHE A 72 -20.96 11.99 22.70
CA PHE A 72 -19.50 12.03 22.75
C PHE A 72 -18.87 10.99 21.82
N LEU A 73 -19.35 9.75 21.85
CA LEU A 73 -18.85 8.67 20.97
C LEU A 73 -19.11 8.96 19.50
N GLU A 74 -20.30 9.49 19.16
CA GLU A 74 -20.62 9.97 17.82
C GLU A 74 -19.67 11.10 17.39
N ALA A 75 -19.37 12.05 18.29
CA ALA A 75 -18.44 13.13 18.05
C ALA A 75 -16.96 12.70 17.91
N LEU A 76 -16.58 11.52 18.39
CA LEU A 76 -15.25 10.95 18.10
C LEU A 76 -15.11 10.51 16.64
N THR A 77 -16.23 10.28 15.96
CA THR A 77 -16.28 9.79 14.58
C THR A 77 -16.60 10.89 13.55
N SER A 78 -16.66 12.16 13.96
CA SER A 78 -16.88 13.29 13.06
C SER A 78 -15.60 13.72 12.35
N ASP A 79 -15.73 14.64 11.38
CA ASP A 79 -14.62 15.28 10.68
C ASP A 79 -14.20 16.61 11.33
N ASP A 80 -14.49 16.78 12.62
CA ASP A 80 -14.18 18.03 13.34
C ASP A 80 -12.65 18.16 13.56
N PRO A 81 -12.05 19.30 13.17
CA PRO A 81 -10.68 19.62 13.56
C PRO A 81 -10.53 19.58 15.08
N GLN A 82 -9.40 19.07 15.56
CA GLN A 82 -9.02 19.06 17.00
C GLN A 82 -10.03 18.39 17.97
N TYR A 83 -11.04 17.69 17.42
CA TYR A 83 -12.16 17.12 18.16
C TYR A 83 -12.99 18.17 18.93
N ASP A 84 -13.13 19.38 18.37
CA ASP A 84 -13.77 20.52 19.05
C ASP A 84 -15.19 20.22 19.52
N THR A 85 -15.99 19.49 18.75
CA THR A 85 -17.34 19.10 19.18
C THR A 85 -17.32 18.08 20.29
N ALA A 86 -16.44 17.06 20.21
CA ALA A 86 -16.29 16.08 21.29
C ALA A 86 -15.87 16.76 22.61
N ARG A 87 -15.01 17.78 22.54
CA ARG A 87 -14.61 18.58 23.71
C ARG A 87 -15.79 19.29 24.39
N LYS A 88 -16.88 19.62 23.66
CA LYS A 88 -18.08 20.24 24.25
C LYS A 88 -18.86 19.30 25.18
N TYR A 89 -18.68 17.99 25.04
CA TYR A 89 -19.25 16.98 25.96
C TYR A 89 -18.46 16.82 27.27
N LEU A 90 -17.27 17.41 27.34
CA LEU A 90 -16.38 17.33 28.50
C LEU A 90 -16.59 18.52 29.46
N THR A 91 -16.13 18.39 30.71
CA THR A 91 -15.92 19.55 31.60
C THR A 91 -14.78 20.41 31.05
N ALA A 92 -14.71 21.69 31.42
CA ALA A 92 -13.64 22.58 30.94
C ALA A 92 -12.24 22.03 31.27
N ASP A 93 -12.06 21.50 32.48
CA ASP A 93 -10.79 20.92 32.93
C ASP A 93 -10.45 19.61 32.21
N ALA A 94 -11.46 18.76 31.94
CA ALA A 94 -11.26 17.55 31.15
C ALA A 94 -10.95 17.88 29.68
N ALA A 95 -11.65 18.84 29.09
CA ALA A 95 -11.41 19.32 27.72
C ALA A 95 -9.99 19.87 27.53
N HIS A 96 -9.43 20.53 28.54
CA HIS A 96 -8.07 21.05 28.47
C HIS A 96 -6.99 19.97 28.63
N ARG A 97 -7.25 18.93 29.43
CA ARG A 97 -6.29 17.86 29.72
C ARG A 97 -6.33 16.71 28.71
N TRP A 98 -7.48 16.43 28.13
CA TRP A 98 -7.67 15.32 27.20
C TRP A 98 -6.83 15.48 25.92
N ARG A 99 -6.08 14.43 25.58
CA ARG A 99 -5.23 14.35 24.39
C ARG A 99 -5.75 13.25 23.45
N PRO A 100 -6.68 13.57 22.52
CA PRO A 100 -7.24 12.58 21.59
C PRO A 100 -6.22 12.02 20.61
N GLU A 101 -5.19 12.78 20.25
CA GLU A 101 -4.17 12.42 19.27
C GLU A 101 -3.10 11.43 19.78
N LEU A 102 -3.11 11.09 21.08
CA LEU A 102 -2.12 10.16 21.64
C LEU A 102 -2.35 8.71 21.22
N SER A 103 -3.61 8.31 21.00
CA SER A 103 -3.92 6.98 20.48
C SER A 103 -5.34 6.88 19.93
N THR A 104 -5.55 5.96 18.99
CA THR A 104 -6.87 5.50 18.54
C THR A 104 -7.00 4.01 18.84
N THR A 105 -7.99 3.62 19.63
CA THR A 105 -8.35 2.21 19.83
C THR A 105 -9.42 1.81 18.84
N VAL A 106 -9.14 0.80 18.03
CA VAL A 106 -10.08 0.24 17.05
C VAL A 106 -10.70 -1.03 17.62
N LEU A 107 -12.02 -1.06 17.64
CA LEU A 107 -12.82 -2.18 18.14
C LEU A 107 -13.49 -2.93 16.98
N THR A 108 -13.83 -4.21 17.18
CA THR A 108 -14.57 -5.01 16.17
C THR A 108 -15.87 -4.34 15.78
N ASN A 109 -16.63 -3.86 16.78
CA ASN A 109 -17.86 -3.10 16.64
C ASN A 109 -17.71 -1.76 17.38
N GLY A 110 -18.65 -0.83 17.20
CA GLY A 110 -18.68 0.40 17.99
C GLY A 110 -18.65 0.13 19.51
N PRO A 111 -18.05 1.03 20.32
CA PRO A 111 -17.94 0.85 21.76
C PRO A 111 -19.33 0.74 22.40
N GLY A 112 -19.55 -0.35 23.15
CA GLY A 112 -20.76 -0.55 23.95
C GLY A 112 -20.68 0.20 25.28
N ILE A 113 -21.82 0.60 25.82
CA ILE A 113 -21.94 1.19 27.16
C ILE A 113 -22.57 0.12 28.08
N GLU A 114 -21.89 -0.29 29.15
CA GLU A 114 -22.48 -1.22 30.14
C GLU A 114 -23.75 -0.60 30.74
N THR A 115 -24.83 -1.38 30.79
CA THR A 115 -26.17 -0.95 31.22
C THR A 115 -26.15 -0.35 32.62
N ASP A 116 -26.87 0.76 32.78
CA ASP A 116 -26.88 1.65 33.93
C ASP A 116 -25.48 2.15 34.27
N CYS A 117 -25.12 3.33 33.71
CA CYS A 117 -24.06 4.13 34.28
C CYS A 117 -24.35 4.28 35.77
N GLN A 118 -23.62 3.53 36.61
CA GLN A 118 -24.02 3.33 37.99
C GLN A 118 -24.08 4.69 38.65
N ALA A 119 -25.29 5.12 38.99
CA ALA A 119 -25.50 6.32 39.77
C ALA A 119 -24.83 6.07 41.11
N GLY A 120 -23.91 6.97 41.49
CA GLY A 120 -23.57 7.10 42.89
C GLY A 120 -24.88 7.26 43.69
N GLN A 121 -24.98 6.60 44.83
CA GLN A 121 -26.23 6.42 45.57
C GLN A 121 -27.08 7.71 45.63
N LYS A 122 -28.21 7.75 44.92
CA LYS A 122 -29.41 8.66 44.97
C LYS A 122 -29.29 10.17 45.30
N GLU A 123 -28.12 10.73 45.60
CA GLU A 123 -27.83 12.15 45.84
C GLU A 123 -26.59 12.65 45.08
N ASP A 124 -25.89 11.79 44.33
CA ASP A 124 -24.60 12.14 43.75
C ASP A 124 -24.73 12.89 42.41
N ASN A 125 -24.16 14.10 42.37
CA ASN A 125 -23.88 14.87 41.14
C ASN A 125 -22.83 14.20 40.24
N SER A 126 -22.61 12.88 40.35
CA SER A 126 -21.64 12.11 39.60
C SER A 126 -22.16 10.72 39.23
N VAL A 127 -21.83 10.29 38.02
CA VAL A 127 -22.26 9.02 37.42
C VAL A 127 -21.05 8.37 36.76
N SER A 128 -20.88 7.06 36.94
CA SER A 128 -19.81 6.31 36.31
C SER A 128 -20.34 5.43 35.19
N CYS A 129 -19.85 5.62 33.97
CA CYS A 129 -20.13 4.73 32.83
C CYS A 129 -18.91 3.85 32.52
N VAL A 130 -19.13 2.67 31.94
CA VAL A 130 -18.05 1.79 31.45
C VAL A 130 -18.25 1.52 29.97
N LEU A 131 -17.23 1.84 29.16
CA LEU A 131 -17.16 1.45 27.76
C LEU A 131 -16.59 0.05 27.63
N THR A 132 -17.17 -0.74 26.74
CA THR A 132 -16.76 -2.11 26.45
C THR A 132 -16.64 -2.38 24.96
N GLY A 133 -15.89 -3.42 24.61
CA GLY A 133 -15.78 -3.93 23.24
C GLY A 133 -14.67 -4.96 23.11
N SER A 134 -14.41 -5.38 21.88
CA SER A 134 -13.30 -6.28 21.54
C SER A 134 -12.30 -5.51 20.70
N ARG A 135 -11.03 -5.43 21.13
CA ARG A 135 -9.99 -4.73 20.39
C ARG A 135 -9.60 -5.54 19.15
N VAL A 136 -9.32 -4.81 18.08
CA VAL A 136 -8.70 -5.36 16.87
C VAL A 136 -7.38 -4.66 16.54
N ALA A 137 -7.22 -3.38 16.94
CA ALA A 137 -5.99 -2.64 16.75
C ALA A 137 -5.87 -1.40 17.64
N THR A 138 -4.66 -0.84 17.65
CA THR A 138 -4.34 0.48 18.17
C THR A 138 -3.55 1.27 17.16
N VAL A 139 -3.81 2.57 17.05
CA VAL A 139 -2.94 3.55 16.37
C VAL A 139 -2.31 4.44 17.43
N ASP A 140 -0.99 4.63 17.39
CA ASP A 140 -0.26 5.44 18.36
C ASP A 140 -0.06 6.91 17.93
N ALA A 141 0.68 7.68 18.71
CA ALA A 141 0.97 9.10 18.46
C ALA A 141 1.87 9.34 17.23
N GLN A 142 2.56 8.31 16.74
CA GLN A 142 3.29 8.30 15.48
C GLN A 142 2.39 7.92 14.30
N GLN A 143 1.09 7.74 14.55
CA GLN A 143 0.08 7.28 13.60
C GLN A 143 0.33 5.84 13.13
N ALA A 144 1.13 5.06 13.86
CA ALA A 144 1.46 3.69 13.50
C ALA A 144 0.34 2.75 13.94
N TYR A 145 -0.18 1.97 13.00
CA TYR A 145 -1.15 0.92 13.31
C TYR A 145 -0.44 -0.31 13.86
N ARG A 146 -1.09 -0.97 14.83
CA ARG A 146 -0.66 -2.27 15.33
C ARG A 146 -1.89 -3.13 15.65
N PRO A 147 -1.96 -4.37 15.14
CA PRO A 147 -2.96 -5.35 15.56
C PRO A 147 -2.93 -5.53 17.08
N ALA A 148 -4.11 -5.63 17.69
CA ALA A 148 -4.25 -5.81 19.12
C ALA A 148 -5.55 -6.54 19.41
N ASP A 149 -5.50 -7.54 20.29
CA ASP A 149 -6.63 -8.38 20.66
C ASP A 149 -7.04 -8.18 22.14
N GLY A 150 -8.13 -8.85 22.50
CA GLY A 150 -8.66 -8.90 23.86
C GLY A 150 -9.71 -7.82 24.19
N PRO A 151 -10.30 -7.90 25.40
CA PRO A 151 -11.41 -7.04 25.77
C PRO A 151 -10.95 -5.58 25.96
N TYR A 152 -11.75 -4.64 25.48
CA TYR A 152 -11.70 -3.24 25.85
C TYR A 152 -12.65 -3.00 27.01
N ARG A 153 -12.16 -2.39 28.10
CA ARG A 153 -13.01 -1.96 29.22
C ARG A 153 -12.42 -0.70 29.85
N LYS A 154 -13.11 0.44 29.77
CA LYS A 154 -12.65 1.73 30.30
C LYS A 154 -13.76 2.48 31.01
N LYS A 155 -13.45 3.06 32.17
CA LYS A 155 -14.38 3.81 33.02
C LYS A 155 -14.36 5.29 32.61
N LEU A 156 -15.53 5.91 32.43
CA LEU A 156 -15.68 7.35 32.28
C LEU A 156 -16.51 7.90 33.44
N GLN A 157 -16.11 9.05 33.97
CA GLN A 157 -16.82 9.74 35.04
C GLN A 157 -17.56 10.93 34.44
N LEU A 158 -18.85 11.02 34.71
CA LEU A 158 -19.68 12.17 34.40
C LEU A 158 -20.01 12.91 35.69
N VAL A 159 -20.13 14.23 35.59
CA VAL A 159 -20.54 15.10 36.68
C VAL A 159 -21.61 16.07 36.21
N ARG A 160 -22.49 16.46 37.12
CA ARG A 160 -23.48 17.49 36.88
C ARG A 160 -22.90 18.83 37.27
N ASN A 161 -22.85 19.77 36.32
CA ASN A 161 -22.41 21.12 36.60
C ASN A 161 -23.36 21.79 37.59
N ALA A 162 -22.84 22.25 38.73
CA ALA A 162 -23.66 22.83 39.81
C ALA A 162 -24.38 24.13 39.41
N LYS A 163 -23.88 24.88 38.42
CA LYS A 163 -24.45 26.16 37.97
C LYS A 163 -25.49 25.96 36.86
N SER A 164 -25.16 25.16 35.84
CA SER A 164 -26.04 24.95 34.68
C SER A 164 -26.98 23.75 34.82
N GLY A 165 -26.70 22.84 35.77
CA GLY A 165 -27.44 21.58 35.92
C GLY A 165 -27.21 20.59 34.78
N GLN A 166 -26.25 20.83 33.90
CA GLN A 166 -25.99 19.97 32.75
C GLN A 166 -24.92 18.91 33.05
N TRP A 167 -25.08 17.71 32.50
CA TRP A 167 -24.10 16.63 32.61
C TRP A 167 -22.94 16.83 31.65
N ARG A 168 -21.71 16.55 32.10
CA ARG A 168 -20.48 16.55 31.29
C ARG A 168 -19.53 15.44 31.75
N ILE A 169 -18.69 14.96 30.85
CA ILE A 169 -17.64 13.97 31.15
C ILE A 169 -16.46 14.70 31.80
N ASP A 170 -16.05 14.26 32.99
CA ASP A 170 -14.95 14.83 33.78
C ASP A 170 -13.70 13.95 33.82
N GLY A 171 -13.90 12.63 33.76
CA GLY A 171 -12.82 11.65 33.77
C GLY A 171 -12.93 10.70 32.57
N LEU A 172 -11.88 10.65 31.75
CA LEU A 172 -11.79 9.78 30.59
C LEU A 172 -10.32 9.39 30.31
N PRO A 173 -10.06 8.24 29.69
CA PRO A 173 -8.72 7.91 29.20
C PRO A 173 -8.32 8.85 28.03
N ASP A 174 -7.02 9.08 27.86
CA ASP A 174 -6.49 9.73 26.67
C ASP A 174 -6.69 8.87 25.41
N GLY A 175 -6.68 9.54 24.26
CA GLY A 175 -6.98 8.93 22.98
C GLY A 175 -8.47 8.89 22.65
N VAL A 176 -8.77 8.22 21.54
CA VAL A 176 -10.13 8.01 21.02
C VAL A 176 -10.41 6.52 20.86
N VAL A 177 -11.69 6.15 20.83
CA VAL A 177 -12.13 4.77 20.61
C VAL A 177 -13.27 4.75 19.60
N MET A 178 -13.21 3.84 18.63
CA MET A 178 -14.23 3.70 17.58
C MET A 178 -14.28 2.28 17.02
N GLY A 179 -15.37 1.94 16.32
CA GLY A 179 -15.49 0.66 15.62
C GLY A 179 -14.63 0.61 14.35
N LYS A 180 -14.33 -0.60 13.87
CA LYS A 180 -13.54 -0.84 12.65
C LYS A 180 -14.11 -0.12 11.43
N SER A 181 -15.43 -0.16 11.25
CA SER A 181 -16.10 0.51 10.13
C SER A 181 -16.00 2.04 10.19
N ASP A 182 -16.02 2.63 11.38
CA ASP A 182 -15.81 4.08 11.55
C ASP A 182 -14.36 4.45 11.30
N PHE A 183 -13.42 3.63 11.78
CA PHE A 183 -11.99 3.82 11.52
C PHE A 183 -11.69 3.80 10.02
N GLN A 184 -12.20 2.81 9.28
CA GLN A 184 -11.99 2.68 7.83
C GLN A 184 -12.63 3.82 7.02
N ARG A 185 -13.70 4.43 7.53
CA ARG A 185 -14.32 5.61 6.91
C ARG A 185 -13.53 6.90 7.18
N ASN A 186 -13.05 7.06 8.41
CA ASN A 186 -12.50 8.33 8.89
C ASN A 186 -10.99 8.44 8.71
N TYR A 187 -10.29 7.31 8.63
CA TYR A 187 -8.84 7.25 8.49
C TYR A 187 -8.43 6.67 7.14
N THR A 188 -7.36 7.24 6.61
CA THR A 188 -6.72 6.81 5.37
C THR A 188 -5.30 6.39 5.69
N SER A 189 -4.87 5.24 5.14
CA SER A 189 -3.48 4.81 5.19
C SER A 189 -2.65 5.61 4.18
N VAL A 190 -1.50 6.11 4.63
CA VAL A 190 -0.54 6.86 3.82
C VAL A 190 0.85 6.30 4.09
N ASP A 191 1.61 6.04 3.03
CA ASP A 191 2.98 5.58 3.15
C ASP A 191 3.92 6.78 3.32
N LYS A 192 4.56 6.88 4.49
CA LYS A 192 5.71 7.77 4.65
C LYS A 192 6.93 7.08 4.06
N TYR A 193 7.65 7.76 3.19
CA TYR A 193 8.88 7.19 2.64
C TYR A 193 10.10 7.65 3.45
N TYR A 194 10.99 6.71 3.72
CA TYR A 194 12.32 6.93 4.27
C TYR A 194 13.35 6.21 3.39
N PHE A 195 14.63 6.42 3.63
CA PHE A 195 15.67 5.71 2.88
C PHE A 195 16.30 4.61 3.73
N ALA A 196 16.54 3.45 3.13
CA ALA A 196 17.25 2.35 3.76
C ALA A 196 18.66 2.79 4.21
N SER A 197 19.06 2.42 5.42
CA SER A 197 20.35 2.86 5.98
C SER A 197 21.55 2.13 5.37
N ASN A 198 21.42 0.83 5.08
CA ASN A 198 22.51 -0.05 4.62
C ASN A 198 22.21 -0.73 3.27
N THR A 199 21.34 -0.11 2.47
CA THR A 199 20.91 -0.60 1.15
C THR A 199 21.01 0.54 0.14
N ALA A 200 21.73 0.28 -0.95
CA ALA A 200 21.84 1.18 -2.08
C ALA A 200 21.79 0.38 -3.38
N VAL A 201 21.31 1.00 -4.45
CA VAL A 201 21.11 0.34 -5.77
C VAL A 201 21.92 1.07 -6.83
N GLY A 202 22.34 0.30 -7.83
CA GLY A 202 23.07 0.83 -8.99
C GLY A 202 24.51 1.21 -8.67
N THR A 203 25.26 1.49 -9.73
CA THR A 203 26.70 1.81 -9.64
C THR A 203 26.98 3.14 -8.95
N SER A 204 25.99 4.04 -8.89
CA SER A 204 26.07 5.34 -8.21
C SER A 204 25.65 5.29 -6.74
N GLY A 205 25.19 4.14 -6.22
CA GLY A 205 24.77 4.00 -4.83
C GLY A 205 23.52 4.80 -4.48
N GLN A 206 22.49 4.73 -5.33
CA GLN A 206 21.22 5.44 -5.11
C GLN A 206 20.56 4.96 -3.80
N PRO A 207 20.06 5.87 -2.94
CA PRO A 207 19.23 5.53 -1.80
C PRO A 207 17.99 4.72 -2.21
N VAL A 208 17.59 3.77 -1.38
CA VAL A 208 16.39 2.95 -1.60
C VAL A 208 15.25 3.45 -0.73
N ALA A 209 14.13 3.84 -1.35
CA ALA A 209 12.93 4.28 -0.68
C ALA A 209 12.21 3.10 0.00
N VAL A 210 11.74 3.33 1.22
CA VAL A 210 11.08 2.33 2.06
C VAL A 210 9.78 2.93 2.58
N ALA A 211 8.66 2.26 2.30
CA ALA A 211 7.35 2.68 2.80
C ALA A 211 7.15 2.32 4.28
N ASP A 212 6.67 3.32 5.03
CA ASP A 212 6.31 3.27 6.45
C ASP A 212 4.83 3.71 6.59
N PRO A 213 3.87 2.77 6.46
CA PRO A 213 2.45 3.10 6.48
C PRO A 213 2.02 3.68 7.82
N VAL A 214 1.19 4.73 7.75
CA VAL A 214 0.55 5.39 8.89
C VAL A 214 -0.89 5.74 8.59
N PHE A 215 -1.70 5.91 9.63
CA PHE A 215 -3.12 6.27 9.49
C PHE A 215 -3.38 7.73 9.90
N VAL A 216 -3.90 8.52 8.96
CA VAL A 216 -4.28 9.92 9.19
C VAL A 216 -5.77 10.11 8.98
N ARG A 217 -6.37 11.12 9.62
CA ARG A 217 -7.79 11.43 9.40
C ARG A 217 -7.97 12.04 8.00
N GLY A 218 -8.64 11.31 7.11
CA GLY A 218 -8.68 11.62 5.68
C GLY A 218 -9.35 12.95 5.34
N GLN A 219 -10.31 13.40 6.15
CA GLN A 219 -11.06 14.64 5.91
C GLN A 219 -10.56 15.84 6.73
N VAL A 220 -9.47 15.69 7.50
CA VAL A 220 -9.00 16.71 8.45
C VAL A 220 -7.55 17.09 8.18
N ASP A 221 -7.34 17.88 7.13
CA ASP A 221 -6.02 18.37 6.71
C ASP A 221 -4.95 17.25 6.63
N PRO A 222 -5.23 16.14 5.91
CA PRO A 222 -4.35 14.98 5.87
C PRO A 222 -2.96 15.32 5.33
N MET A 223 -2.88 16.24 4.36
CA MET A 223 -1.61 16.65 3.76
C MET A 223 -0.68 17.26 4.81
N THR A 224 -1.14 18.27 5.56
CA THR A 224 -0.32 18.90 6.61
C THR A 224 0.03 17.91 7.71
N GLN A 225 -0.90 17.02 8.10
CA GLN A 225 -0.62 15.99 9.10
C GLN A 225 0.48 15.02 8.67
N VAL A 226 0.43 14.51 7.44
CA VAL A 226 1.44 13.60 6.90
C VAL A 226 2.79 14.29 6.79
N VAL A 227 2.85 15.53 6.30
CA VAL A 227 4.10 16.30 6.24
C VAL A 227 4.70 16.48 7.63
N ARG A 228 3.90 16.86 8.63
CA ARG A 228 4.37 16.96 10.04
C ARG A 228 4.87 15.61 10.57
N SER A 229 4.18 14.52 10.25
CA SER A 229 4.55 13.16 10.65
C SER A 229 5.86 12.70 10.00
N LEU A 230 6.03 12.96 8.71
CA LEU A 230 7.26 12.65 7.96
C LEU A 230 8.48 13.32 8.59
N LEU A 231 8.37 14.62 8.88
CA LEU A 231 9.43 15.43 9.48
C LEU A 231 9.77 15.01 10.92
N LYS A 232 8.82 14.46 11.68
CA LYS A 232 9.06 13.89 13.01
C LYS A 232 9.88 12.61 12.97
N GLY A 233 9.79 11.85 11.88
CA GLY A 233 10.57 10.63 11.66
C GLY A 233 9.75 9.34 11.52
N PRO A 234 10.44 8.21 11.26
CA PRO A 234 9.80 6.93 11.01
C PRO A 234 9.11 6.37 12.25
N THR A 235 8.23 5.40 12.05
CA THR A 235 7.67 4.61 13.13
C THR A 235 8.78 3.91 13.92
N ALA A 236 8.55 3.66 15.21
CA ALA A 236 9.54 3.03 16.08
C ALA A 236 9.95 1.63 15.60
N TRP A 237 9.06 0.94 14.89
CA TRP A 237 9.34 -0.39 14.34
C TRP A 237 10.32 -0.36 13.17
N LEU A 238 10.17 0.61 12.25
CA LEU A 238 10.99 0.73 11.05
C LEU A 238 12.29 1.51 11.29
N GLY A 239 12.27 2.47 12.22
CA GLY A 239 13.37 3.39 12.50
C GLY A 239 14.78 2.78 12.62
N PRO A 240 14.98 1.55 13.16
CA PRO A 240 16.30 0.94 13.25
C PRO A 240 17.00 0.67 11.91
N VAL A 241 16.25 0.54 10.80
CA VAL A 241 16.79 0.13 9.49
C VAL A 241 16.66 1.19 8.39
N VAL A 242 16.10 2.37 8.73
CA VAL A 242 15.92 3.49 7.81
C VAL A 242 16.46 4.80 8.38
N ARG A 243 16.63 5.79 7.50
CA ARG A 243 17.04 7.15 7.82
C ARG A 243 16.13 8.17 7.15
N SER A 244 15.97 9.32 7.78
CA SER A 244 15.35 10.50 7.17
C SER A 244 16.41 11.34 6.45
N SER A 245 16.01 11.96 5.35
CA SER A 245 16.81 12.95 4.64
C SER A 245 16.76 14.32 5.30
N PHE A 246 15.75 14.56 6.13
CA PHE A 246 15.63 15.82 6.85
C PHE A 246 16.59 15.84 8.04
N PRO A 247 17.34 16.94 8.25
CA PRO A 247 18.11 17.12 9.47
C PRO A 247 17.21 17.02 10.71
N THR A 248 17.72 16.43 11.79
CA THR A 248 16.99 16.33 13.07
C THR A 248 16.51 17.72 13.54
N GLY A 249 15.25 17.82 13.95
CA GLY A 249 14.64 19.09 14.38
C GLY A 249 14.05 19.92 13.24
N THR A 250 14.11 19.44 11.99
CA THR A 250 13.33 20.03 10.90
C THR A 250 11.84 19.94 11.21
N ALA A 251 11.11 21.04 11.03
CA ALA A 251 9.67 21.12 11.19
C ALA A 251 9.09 22.08 10.15
N LEU A 252 7.78 21.97 9.92
CA LEU A 252 7.02 23.05 9.28
C LEU A 252 7.10 24.33 10.13
N GLN A 253 6.92 25.48 9.49
CA GLN A 253 6.70 26.73 10.23
C GLN A 253 5.35 26.66 10.98
N ASP A 254 5.27 27.31 12.14
CA ASP A 254 4.20 27.07 13.14
C ASP A 254 2.79 27.42 12.64
N ASP A 255 2.68 28.38 11.72
CA ASP A 255 1.45 28.89 11.13
C ASP A 255 0.96 28.11 9.90
N VAL A 256 1.73 27.10 9.45
CA VAL A 256 1.38 26.31 8.26
C VAL A 256 0.25 25.33 8.56
N THR A 257 -0.88 25.55 7.89
CA THR A 257 -2.07 24.67 7.88
C THR A 257 -2.65 24.60 6.47
N GLY A 258 -3.36 23.51 6.15
CA GLY A 258 -4.05 23.39 4.87
C GLY A 258 -3.12 23.33 3.66
N LEU A 259 -1.97 22.67 3.79
CA LEU A 259 -1.08 22.41 2.66
C LEU A 259 -1.85 21.71 1.54
N ALA A 260 -1.72 22.23 0.33
CA ALA A 260 -2.32 21.67 -0.88
C ALA A 260 -1.44 22.04 -2.10
N PRO A 261 -1.41 21.20 -3.14
CA PRO A 261 -0.79 21.57 -4.41
C PRO A 261 -1.47 22.80 -5.02
N ASP A 262 -0.69 23.62 -5.73
CA ASP A 262 -1.22 24.72 -6.54
C ASP A 262 -1.85 24.23 -7.86
N ASP A 263 -2.27 25.17 -8.71
CA ASP A 263 -2.86 24.91 -10.02
C ASP A 263 -1.89 24.27 -11.03
N GLN A 264 -0.59 24.30 -10.75
CA GLN A 264 0.45 23.63 -11.52
C GLN A 264 0.87 22.29 -10.90
N ASN A 265 0.05 21.73 -10.00
CA ASN A 265 0.36 20.51 -9.27
C ASN A 265 1.71 20.59 -8.50
N LYS A 266 2.12 21.78 -8.07
CA LYS A 266 3.31 21.97 -7.23
C LYS A 266 2.90 22.15 -5.78
N LEU A 267 3.54 21.40 -4.88
CA LEU A 267 3.40 21.64 -3.45
C LEU A 267 4.58 22.45 -2.91
N THR A 268 4.26 23.59 -2.29
CA THR A 268 5.25 24.40 -1.58
C THR A 268 5.22 24.06 -0.09
N VAL A 269 6.39 23.73 0.48
CA VAL A 269 6.53 23.29 1.88
C VAL A 269 7.45 24.25 2.66
N PRO A 270 6.88 25.13 3.50
CA PRO A 270 7.67 26.05 4.33
C PRO A 270 8.24 25.35 5.57
N LEU A 271 9.57 25.32 5.68
CA LEU A 271 10.33 24.66 6.75
C LEU A 271 11.03 25.68 7.66
N ASN A 272 11.36 25.25 8.86
CA ASN A 272 12.13 26.02 9.85
C ASN A 272 13.66 26.05 9.58
N LEU A 273 14.10 25.64 8.39
CA LEU A 273 15.51 25.53 7.98
C LEU A 273 16.06 26.82 7.36
N LYS A 274 17.37 27.05 7.49
CA LYS A 274 18.06 28.11 6.75
C LYS A 274 18.67 27.55 5.46
N ALA A 275 18.59 28.30 4.36
CA ALA A 275 19.12 27.88 3.05
C ALA A 275 20.61 27.52 3.09
N SER A 276 21.41 28.25 3.86
CA SER A 276 22.85 27.97 4.01
C SER A 276 23.19 26.63 4.69
N GLN A 277 22.20 25.93 5.26
CA GLN A 277 22.39 24.66 5.98
C GLN A 277 22.16 23.42 5.11
N VAL A 278 21.71 23.58 3.86
CA VAL A 278 21.28 22.45 3.03
C VAL A 278 22.02 22.47 1.68
N ALA A 279 22.84 21.45 1.43
CA ALA A 279 23.46 21.25 0.13
C ALA A 279 22.42 20.83 -0.93
N ALA A 280 22.65 21.16 -2.21
CA ALA A 280 21.69 20.90 -3.29
C ALA A 280 21.31 19.42 -3.42
N SER A 281 22.28 18.50 -3.36
CA SER A 281 22.04 17.06 -3.40
C SER A 281 21.20 16.58 -2.20
N LYS A 282 21.46 17.14 -1.01
CA LYS A 282 20.69 16.82 0.19
C LYS A 282 19.25 17.35 0.10
N CYS A 283 19.07 18.54 -0.46
CA CYS A 283 17.75 19.10 -0.69
C CYS A 283 16.95 18.27 -1.71
N ALA A 284 17.60 17.78 -2.77
CA ALA A 284 16.98 16.86 -3.72
C ALA A 284 16.51 15.56 -3.03
N GLU A 285 17.34 14.98 -2.16
CA GLU A 285 16.97 13.79 -1.36
C GLU A 285 15.78 14.07 -0.41
N MET A 286 15.76 15.25 0.24
CA MET A 286 14.65 15.70 1.09
C MET A 286 13.35 15.88 0.30
N ALA A 287 13.41 16.56 -0.84
CA ALA A 287 12.24 16.79 -1.70
C ALA A 287 11.74 15.48 -2.33
N THR A 288 12.64 14.53 -2.63
CA THR A 288 12.28 13.20 -3.15
C THR A 288 11.51 12.40 -2.10
N GLN A 289 12.01 12.39 -0.86
CA GLN A 289 11.32 11.75 0.26
C GLN A 289 9.92 12.33 0.49
N MET A 290 9.79 13.65 0.38
CA MET A 290 8.52 14.35 0.48
C MET A 290 7.60 13.96 -0.68
N LEU A 291 8.07 14.03 -1.93
CA LEU A 291 7.28 13.70 -3.12
C LEU A 291 6.70 12.28 -3.02
N PHE A 292 7.55 11.26 -2.74
CA PHE A 292 7.09 9.87 -2.62
C PHE A 292 6.01 9.71 -1.55
N THR A 293 6.16 10.39 -0.40
CA THR A 293 5.19 10.35 0.70
C THR A 293 3.82 10.95 0.33
N LEU A 294 3.81 11.97 -0.53
CA LEU A 294 2.59 12.74 -0.80
C LEU A 294 1.82 12.23 -2.02
N ARG A 295 2.44 11.39 -2.88
CA ARG A 295 1.78 10.77 -4.05
C ARG A 295 0.51 10.01 -3.70
N ASN A 296 0.45 9.32 -2.56
CA ASN A 296 -0.77 8.62 -2.11
C ASN A 296 -1.96 9.57 -1.88
N LEU A 297 -1.70 10.81 -1.45
CA LEU A 297 -2.73 11.82 -1.16
C LEU A 297 -2.98 12.77 -2.34
N ALA A 298 -1.96 13.04 -3.15
CA ALA A 298 -2.04 13.89 -4.33
C ALA A 298 -1.40 13.15 -5.54
N PRO A 299 -2.13 12.25 -6.20
CA PRO A 299 -1.59 11.45 -7.31
C PRO A 299 -1.18 12.26 -8.54
N THR A 300 -1.64 13.50 -8.66
CA THR A 300 -1.28 14.42 -9.75
C THR A 300 -0.10 15.32 -9.40
N LEU A 301 0.51 15.18 -8.21
CA LEU A 301 1.60 16.03 -7.75
C LEU A 301 2.83 15.90 -8.66
N GLU A 302 3.18 16.97 -9.37
CA GLU A 302 4.27 17.00 -10.34
C GLU A 302 5.59 17.50 -9.74
N SER A 303 5.53 18.33 -8.69
CA SER A 303 6.74 18.89 -8.07
C SER A 303 6.58 19.24 -6.60
N VAL A 304 7.70 19.22 -5.87
CA VAL A 304 7.80 19.69 -4.49
C VAL A 304 8.85 20.78 -4.39
N GLU A 305 8.42 21.96 -3.96
CA GLU A 305 9.31 23.06 -3.58
C GLU A 305 9.48 23.10 -2.06
N LEU A 306 10.74 23.03 -1.60
CA LEU A 306 11.07 23.23 -0.20
C LEU A 306 11.51 24.66 0.02
N GLN A 307 10.84 25.37 0.93
CA GLN A 307 11.18 26.72 1.34
C GLN A 307 11.74 26.72 2.77
N GLY A 308 12.77 27.54 2.99
CA GLY A 308 13.34 27.78 4.31
C GLY A 308 12.65 28.95 5.01
N ARG A 309 13.30 29.44 6.07
CA ARG A 309 12.91 30.67 6.76
C ARG A 309 12.85 31.86 5.78
N ASP A 310 11.96 32.79 6.08
CA ASP A 310 11.75 34.03 5.31
C ASP A 310 11.35 33.78 3.83
N GLY A 311 10.81 32.58 3.53
CA GLY A 311 10.40 32.19 2.17
C GLY A 311 11.57 31.88 1.22
N ALA A 312 12.79 31.74 1.73
CA ALA A 312 13.96 31.46 0.89
C ALA A 312 13.85 30.06 0.26
N ARG A 313 13.81 29.97 -1.07
CA ARG A 313 13.78 28.69 -1.79
C ARG A 313 15.04 27.87 -1.48
N LEU A 314 14.85 26.65 -0.97
CA LEU A 314 15.94 25.69 -0.74
C LEU A 314 16.21 24.89 -2.02
N CYS A 315 15.15 24.31 -2.58
CA CYS A 315 15.17 23.60 -3.86
C CYS A 315 13.75 23.39 -4.37
N ASP A 316 13.67 22.97 -5.62
CA ASP A 316 12.45 22.53 -6.28
C ASP A 316 12.77 21.27 -7.11
N LEU A 317 12.00 20.23 -6.84
CA LEU A 317 12.19 18.91 -7.38
C LEU A 317 10.95 18.49 -8.17
N PRO A 318 11.04 18.44 -9.51
CA PRO A 318 10.02 17.83 -10.33
C PRO A 318 10.14 16.29 -10.26
N GLU A 319 9.03 15.62 -10.52
CA GLU A 319 8.87 14.17 -10.45
C GLU A 319 9.94 13.39 -11.23
N GLU A 320 10.29 13.83 -12.44
CA GLU A 320 11.25 13.11 -13.29
C GLU A 320 12.66 13.10 -12.69
N ARG A 321 12.99 14.11 -11.86
CA ARG A 321 14.27 14.14 -11.13
C ARG A 321 14.25 13.26 -9.89
N ALA A 322 13.10 12.99 -9.29
CA ALA A 322 12.98 12.14 -8.11
C ALA A 322 13.45 10.71 -8.37
N GLU A 323 13.12 10.15 -9.53
CA GLU A 323 13.52 8.78 -9.94
C GLU A 323 15.05 8.60 -10.04
N SER A 324 15.78 9.69 -10.33
CA SER A 324 17.24 9.69 -10.36
C SER A 324 17.87 9.88 -8.98
N ALA A 325 17.14 10.50 -8.06
CA ALA A 325 17.62 10.82 -6.72
C ALA A 325 17.49 9.64 -5.75
N ALA A 326 16.48 8.78 -5.93
CA ALA A 326 16.31 7.57 -5.15
C ALA A 326 15.61 6.46 -5.96
N TRP A 327 15.96 5.22 -5.65
CA TRP A 327 15.28 4.05 -6.17
C TRP A 327 13.99 3.80 -5.38
N HIS A 328 12.89 3.60 -6.08
CA HIS A 328 11.57 3.37 -5.50
C HIS A 328 10.93 2.18 -6.24
N GLY A 329 10.50 1.16 -5.48
CA GLY A 329 10.06 -0.14 -6.02
C GLY A 329 8.84 -0.02 -6.91
N ALA A 330 7.84 0.74 -6.46
CA ALA A 330 6.59 0.94 -7.20
C ALA A 330 6.78 1.66 -8.57
N ASP A 331 7.87 2.41 -8.75
CA ASP A 331 8.20 3.06 -10.03
C ASP A 331 8.92 2.10 -11.00
N LYS A 332 9.32 0.90 -10.54
CA LYS A 332 10.01 -0.10 -11.37
C LYS A 332 9.01 -1.09 -11.94
N ARG A 333 8.73 -0.92 -13.24
CA ARG A 333 7.88 -1.84 -13.99
C ARG A 333 8.72 -2.99 -14.57
N PRO A 334 8.38 -4.26 -14.28
CA PRO A 334 9.06 -5.40 -14.89
C PRO A 334 8.73 -5.51 -16.38
N ASP A 335 9.72 -5.85 -17.19
CA ASP A 335 9.57 -6.05 -18.64
C ASP A 335 8.86 -7.38 -18.94
N PHE A 336 9.11 -8.39 -18.10
CA PHE A 336 8.57 -9.72 -18.31
C PHE A 336 7.92 -10.34 -17.06
N LEU A 337 6.90 -11.16 -17.30
CA LEU A 337 6.44 -12.20 -16.40
C LEU A 337 7.20 -13.50 -16.72
N TYR A 338 7.64 -14.20 -15.69
CA TYR A 338 8.33 -15.48 -15.80
C TYR A 338 7.51 -16.60 -15.16
N TYR A 339 7.67 -17.82 -15.67
CA TYR A 339 7.10 -19.04 -15.06
C TYR A 339 7.79 -20.29 -15.64
N LEU A 340 7.48 -21.45 -15.08
CA LEU A 340 7.95 -22.74 -15.59
C LEU A 340 6.92 -23.35 -16.53
N ASP A 341 7.31 -23.73 -17.75
CA ASP A 341 6.44 -24.43 -18.70
C ASP A 341 6.14 -25.88 -18.27
N GLY A 342 5.28 -26.59 -19.01
CA GLY A 342 4.98 -28.00 -18.74
C GLY A 342 6.19 -28.96 -18.82
N LYS A 343 7.35 -28.51 -19.30
CA LYS A 343 8.62 -29.24 -19.30
C LYS A 343 9.55 -28.80 -18.15
N HIS A 344 9.06 -27.97 -17.24
CA HIS A 344 9.82 -27.38 -16.13
C HIS A 344 11.00 -26.50 -16.56
N ARG A 345 10.87 -25.83 -17.71
CA ARG A 345 11.85 -24.87 -18.23
C ARG A 345 11.38 -23.46 -17.94
N LEU A 346 12.33 -22.56 -17.68
CA LEU A 346 12.00 -21.16 -17.46
C LEU A 346 11.60 -20.50 -18.78
N VAL A 347 10.39 -19.95 -18.82
CA VAL A 347 9.85 -19.19 -19.94
C VAL A 347 9.47 -17.79 -19.48
N ARG A 348 9.38 -16.86 -20.43
CA ARG A 348 8.99 -15.47 -20.19
C ARG A 348 7.96 -14.99 -21.20
N MET A 349 7.17 -14.00 -20.78
CA MET A 349 6.27 -13.23 -21.63
C MET A 349 6.29 -11.77 -21.26
N THR A 350 6.13 -10.87 -22.23
CA THR A 350 6.13 -9.43 -21.97
C THR A 350 5.01 -9.04 -21.01
N THR A 351 5.34 -8.24 -20.01
CA THR A 351 4.39 -7.72 -19.04
C THR A 351 3.27 -6.94 -19.75
N GLY A 352 2.02 -7.32 -19.48
CA GLY A 352 0.84 -6.73 -20.12
C GLY A 352 0.42 -7.34 -21.47
N SER A 353 1.18 -8.30 -22.02
CA SER A 353 0.77 -9.03 -23.24
C SER A 353 -0.57 -9.75 -23.03
N THR A 354 -1.60 -9.51 -23.85
CA THR A 354 -2.90 -10.19 -23.68
C THR A 354 -2.92 -11.64 -24.18
N GLY A 355 -1.87 -12.08 -24.88
CA GLY A 355 -1.75 -13.43 -25.42
C GLY A 355 -1.28 -14.48 -24.41
N THR A 356 -1.17 -15.72 -24.89
CA THR A 356 -0.73 -16.89 -24.11
C THR A 356 0.66 -17.40 -24.53
N GLY A 357 1.27 -16.82 -25.56
CA GLY A 357 2.57 -17.24 -26.06
C GLY A 357 3.71 -16.79 -25.15
N ALA A 358 4.37 -17.73 -24.49
CA ALA A 358 5.65 -17.50 -23.83
C ALA A 358 6.81 -18.09 -24.65
N VAL A 359 7.99 -17.53 -24.43
CA VAL A 359 9.25 -17.98 -25.05
C VAL A 359 10.20 -18.45 -23.98
N ALA A 360 11.01 -19.48 -24.28
CA ALA A 360 12.08 -19.88 -23.38
C ALA A 360 13.03 -18.72 -23.12
N VAL A 361 13.47 -18.56 -21.87
CA VAL A 361 14.52 -17.59 -21.56
C VAL A 361 15.84 -18.02 -22.22
N PRO A 362 16.73 -17.09 -22.56
CA PRO A 362 18.06 -17.46 -23.03
C PRO A 362 18.86 -18.22 -21.95
N GLY A 363 19.68 -19.17 -22.38
CA GLY A 363 20.60 -19.91 -21.52
C GLY A 363 20.01 -21.17 -20.87
N ALA A 364 20.80 -21.76 -19.98
CA ALA A 364 20.60 -23.14 -19.50
C ALA A 364 19.23 -23.42 -18.83
N LEU A 365 18.61 -22.42 -18.16
CA LEU A 365 17.30 -22.60 -17.51
C LEU A 365 16.14 -22.68 -18.51
N GLY A 366 16.26 -22.04 -19.67
CA GLY A 366 15.25 -22.12 -20.74
C GLY A 366 15.43 -23.32 -21.67
N GLU A 367 16.66 -23.82 -21.80
CA GLU A 367 16.97 -25.03 -22.56
C GLU A 367 16.43 -26.29 -21.90
N GLY A 368 16.36 -26.31 -20.56
CA GLY A 368 15.78 -27.41 -19.79
C GLY A 368 16.76 -28.50 -19.39
N GLY A 369 18.05 -28.17 -19.22
CA GLY A 369 19.07 -29.11 -18.73
C GLY A 369 18.80 -29.61 -17.30
N LYS A 370 17.96 -28.90 -16.53
CA LYS A 370 17.50 -29.28 -15.19
C LYS A 370 15.98 -29.08 -15.09
N ARG A 371 15.29 -30.01 -14.43
CA ARG A 371 13.86 -29.86 -14.11
C ARG A 371 13.71 -29.02 -12.85
N LEU A 372 13.18 -27.81 -13.00
CA LEU A 372 13.00 -26.85 -11.93
C LEU A 372 11.65 -27.05 -11.20
N GLN A 373 11.61 -26.74 -9.90
CA GLN A 373 10.38 -26.72 -9.09
C GLN A 373 9.94 -25.28 -8.77
N SER A 374 10.89 -24.37 -8.60
CA SER A 374 10.64 -22.95 -8.33
C SER A 374 11.76 -22.09 -8.89
N VAL A 375 11.47 -20.82 -9.13
CA VAL A 375 12.39 -19.87 -9.77
C VAL A 375 12.26 -18.48 -9.15
N ALA A 376 13.31 -17.69 -9.27
CA ALA A 376 13.32 -16.25 -9.03
C ALA A 376 14.19 -15.56 -10.07
N VAL A 377 13.83 -14.34 -10.44
CA VAL A 377 14.57 -13.54 -11.43
C VAL A 377 15.02 -12.25 -10.77
N SER A 378 16.28 -11.84 -10.97
CA SER A 378 16.80 -10.60 -10.42
C SER A 378 16.05 -9.40 -10.99
N ARG A 379 15.99 -8.29 -10.25
CA ARG A 379 15.20 -7.11 -10.62
C ARG A 379 15.66 -6.40 -11.89
N ASP A 380 16.92 -6.59 -12.27
CA ASP A 380 17.48 -6.12 -13.55
C ASP A 380 17.24 -7.11 -14.71
N GLU A 381 16.58 -8.23 -14.43
CA GLU A 381 16.22 -9.31 -15.36
C GLU A 381 17.40 -9.97 -16.09
N ASN A 382 18.62 -9.80 -15.56
CA ASN A 382 19.83 -10.36 -16.16
C ASN A 382 20.21 -11.71 -15.58
N THR A 383 19.73 -12.05 -14.38
CA THR A 383 20.11 -13.26 -13.64
C THR A 383 18.86 -14.00 -13.15
N ALA A 384 18.93 -15.33 -13.12
CA ALA A 384 17.87 -16.14 -12.56
C ALA A 384 18.42 -17.23 -11.64
N ALA A 385 17.64 -17.51 -10.60
CA ALA A 385 17.85 -18.60 -9.68
C ALA A 385 16.77 -19.67 -9.89
N GLY A 386 17.17 -20.93 -9.90
CA GLY A 386 16.28 -22.07 -10.05
C GLY A 386 16.55 -23.13 -8.99
N VAL A 387 15.48 -23.58 -8.32
CA VAL A 387 15.56 -24.74 -7.43
C VAL A 387 15.21 -25.98 -8.24
N GLY A 388 16.13 -26.95 -8.26
CA GLY A 388 16.02 -28.21 -8.98
C GLY A 388 16.18 -29.43 -8.08
N ASP A 389 16.24 -30.61 -8.70
CA ASP A 389 16.49 -31.90 -8.04
C ASP A 389 15.50 -32.19 -6.89
N GLU A 390 14.21 -31.98 -7.16
CA GLU A 390 13.11 -32.12 -6.19
C GLU A 390 13.31 -31.24 -4.95
N GLY A 391 13.63 -29.95 -5.17
CA GLY A 391 13.81 -28.99 -4.09
C GLY A 391 15.20 -29.01 -3.45
N ARG A 392 16.10 -29.92 -3.84
CA ARG A 392 17.37 -30.15 -3.13
C ARG A 392 18.44 -29.11 -3.44
N SER A 393 18.50 -28.60 -4.67
CA SER A 393 19.66 -27.84 -5.16
C SER A 393 19.24 -26.48 -5.70
N LEU A 394 19.93 -25.42 -5.27
CA LEU A 394 19.79 -24.07 -5.82
C LEU A 394 20.88 -23.82 -6.86
N TYR A 395 20.48 -23.35 -8.03
CA TYR A 395 21.37 -22.95 -9.12
C TYR A 395 21.12 -21.50 -9.50
N VAL A 396 22.15 -20.79 -9.96
CA VAL A 396 22.08 -19.41 -10.43
C VAL A 396 22.84 -19.28 -11.75
N THR A 397 22.28 -18.57 -12.72
CA THR A 397 22.91 -18.30 -14.03
C THR A 397 22.42 -16.97 -14.62
N SER A 398 23.21 -16.37 -15.50
CA SER A 398 22.76 -15.27 -16.35
C SER A 398 21.68 -15.74 -17.34
N LEU A 399 20.77 -14.84 -17.69
CA LEU A 399 19.75 -15.01 -18.72
C LEU A 399 20.27 -14.62 -20.11
N THR A 400 21.43 -15.16 -20.47
CA THR A 400 22.11 -14.95 -21.74
C THR A 400 22.32 -16.29 -22.46
N ALA A 401 22.50 -16.26 -23.79
CA ALA A 401 22.63 -17.49 -24.58
C ALA A 401 23.90 -18.30 -24.25
N ASP A 402 24.93 -17.65 -23.72
CA ASP A 402 26.17 -18.24 -23.22
C ASP A 402 26.14 -18.58 -21.71
N GLY A 403 25.03 -18.26 -21.03
CA GLY A 403 24.82 -18.58 -19.62
C GLY A 403 24.78 -20.08 -19.39
N SER A 404 25.60 -20.57 -18.46
CA SER A 404 25.71 -22.00 -18.13
C SER A 404 25.42 -22.25 -16.64
N LEU A 405 24.84 -23.42 -16.36
CA LEU A 405 24.64 -23.88 -14.99
C LEU A 405 25.97 -24.37 -14.41
N GLY A 406 26.45 -23.69 -13.37
CA GLY A 406 27.54 -24.17 -12.53
C GLY A 406 27.08 -25.21 -11.50
N ASP A 407 27.92 -25.44 -10.50
CA ASP A 407 27.58 -26.27 -9.35
C ASP A 407 26.45 -25.64 -8.52
N ALA A 408 25.74 -26.48 -7.74
CA ALA A 408 24.71 -26.00 -6.84
C ALA A 408 25.31 -25.11 -5.74
N LEU A 409 24.79 -23.89 -5.59
CA LEU A 409 25.26 -22.93 -4.58
C LEU A 409 24.74 -23.26 -3.18
N VAL A 410 23.55 -23.87 -3.10
CA VAL A 410 22.96 -24.38 -1.86
C VAL A 410 22.45 -25.79 -2.11
N THR A 411 22.71 -26.70 -1.17
CA THR A 411 22.17 -28.06 -1.19
C THR A 411 21.50 -28.37 0.14
N SER A 412 20.19 -28.64 0.10
CA SER A 412 19.43 -29.05 1.28
C SER A 412 19.63 -30.53 1.59
N THR A 413 19.66 -30.83 2.88
CA THR A 413 19.71 -32.20 3.41
C THR A 413 18.34 -32.71 3.85
N GLY A 414 17.26 -31.95 3.60
CA GLY A 414 15.89 -32.34 3.93
C GLY A 414 15.49 -33.67 3.28
N ALA A 415 14.75 -34.48 4.05
CA ALA A 415 14.37 -35.83 3.64
C ALA A 415 13.40 -35.82 2.46
N THR A 416 12.33 -35.02 2.54
CA THR A 416 11.28 -34.94 1.51
C THR A 416 11.34 -33.61 0.74
N PRO A 417 10.74 -33.51 -0.45
CA PRO A 417 10.65 -32.23 -1.18
C PRO A 417 10.00 -31.09 -0.38
N ALA A 418 9.09 -31.40 0.55
CA ALA A 418 8.46 -30.42 1.43
C ALA A 418 9.41 -29.88 2.51
N ASP A 419 10.43 -30.66 2.88
CA ASP A 419 11.45 -30.32 3.88
C ASP A 419 12.71 -29.69 3.27
N ARG A 420 12.73 -29.42 1.96
CA ARG A 420 13.91 -28.90 1.26
C ARG A 420 13.76 -27.41 0.92
N LEU A 421 14.49 -26.90 -0.05
CA LEU A 421 14.52 -25.48 -0.37
C LEU A 421 13.13 -24.97 -0.77
N ALA A 422 12.75 -23.79 -0.29
CA ALA A 422 11.57 -23.06 -0.72
C ALA A 422 11.89 -22.21 -1.97
N THR A 423 10.88 -21.49 -2.47
CA THR A 423 11.05 -20.55 -3.58
C THR A 423 12.04 -19.44 -3.17
N PRO A 424 13.11 -19.19 -3.96
CA PRO A 424 14.05 -18.12 -3.67
C PRO A 424 13.45 -16.74 -4.02
N GLY A 425 14.13 -15.65 -3.67
CA GLY A 425 13.76 -14.27 -4.04
C GLY A 425 14.94 -13.31 -3.99
N TRP A 426 14.83 -12.16 -4.66
CA TRP A 426 15.88 -11.15 -4.83
C TRP A 426 15.49 -9.79 -4.25
N ASP A 427 16.36 -9.23 -3.42
CA ASP A 427 16.15 -7.86 -2.95
C ASP A 427 16.70 -6.79 -3.92
N ALA A 428 16.48 -5.51 -3.61
CA ALA A 428 17.03 -4.37 -4.38
C ALA A 428 18.55 -4.42 -4.56
N ARG A 429 19.30 -4.97 -3.61
CA ARG A 429 20.76 -5.07 -3.73
C ARG A 429 21.15 -6.14 -4.76
N GLY A 430 20.25 -7.03 -5.13
CA GLY A 430 20.58 -8.24 -5.87
C GLY A 430 21.09 -9.35 -4.97
N ASP A 431 20.80 -9.31 -3.67
CA ASP A 431 21.09 -10.46 -2.80
C ASP A 431 19.98 -11.51 -2.93
N LEU A 432 20.37 -12.78 -3.03
CA LEU A 432 19.46 -13.91 -3.23
C LEU A 432 19.14 -14.58 -1.90
N TRP A 433 17.85 -14.66 -1.58
CA TRP A 433 17.33 -15.23 -0.35
C TRP A 433 16.70 -16.59 -0.62
N VAL A 434 16.93 -17.57 0.26
CA VAL A 434 16.31 -18.90 0.18
C VAL A 434 16.12 -19.52 1.56
N VAL A 435 15.00 -20.21 1.76
CA VAL A 435 14.73 -20.98 2.98
C VAL A 435 15.08 -22.45 2.75
N ASP A 436 15.87 -23.04 3.64
CA ASP A 436 16.01 -24.49 3.80
C ASP A 436 15.08 -24.97 4.91
N ARG A 437 14.03 -25.72 4.53
CA ARG A 437 12.95 -26.17 5.42
C ARG A 437 13.29 -27.43 6.22
N ASN A 438 14.56 -27.86 6.22
CA ASN A 438 14.97 -29.09 6.87
C ASN A 438 14.58 -29.05 8.37
N PRO A 439 13.73 -29.97 8.88
CA PRO A 439 13.32 -29.98 10.29
C PRO A 439 14.50 -30.09 11.26
N ASP A 440 15.57 -30.80 10.89
CA ASP A 440 16.74 -30.99 11.75
C ASP A 440 17.64 -29.76 11.81
N ARG A 441 17.61 -28.94 10.76
CA ARG A 441 18.47 -27.76 10.62
C ARG A 441 17.82 -26.69 9.74
N PRO A 442 16.74 -26.04 10.20
CA PRO A 442 16.07 -25.01 9.43
C PRO A 442 17.00 -23.80 9.29
N ARG A 443 17.07 -23.22 8.08
CA ARG A 443 17.93 -22.07 7.79
C ARG A 443 17.23 -21.09 6.85
N LEU A 444 17.34 -19.81 7.17
CA LEU A 444 17.21 -18.73 6.19
C LEU A 444 18.61 -18.40 5.70
N LYS A 445 18.82 -18.38 4.39
CA LYS A 445 20.11 -18.12 3.77
C LYS A 445 20.05 -16.92 2.85
N VAL A 446 21.15 -16.21 2.76
CA VAL A 446 21.37 -15.12 1.81
C VAL A 446 22.68 -15.34 1.05
N LEU A 447 22.68 -15.07 -0.24
CA LEU A 447 23.86 -15.07 -1.10
C LEU A 447 24.00 -13.65 -1.67
N GLU A 448 25.03 -12.93 -1.23
CA GLU A 448 25.26 -11.57 -1.72
C GLU A 448 25.50 -11.56 -3.24
N GLN A 449 24.82 -10.65 -3.94
CA GLN A 449 24.80 -10.57 -5.41
C GLN A 449 24.40 -11.90 -6.10
N GLY A 450 23.81 -12.84 -5.35
CA GLY A 450 23.38 -14.16 -5.82
C GLY A 450 24.48 -15.15 -6.18
N VAL A 451 25.75 -14.78 -6.04
CA VAL A 451 26.89 -15.62 -6.44
C VAL A 451 27.85 -15.89 -5.29
N SER A 452 27.74 -15.15 -4.18
CA SER A 452 28.60 -15.30 -3.02
C SER A 452 28.28 -16.57 -2.23
N LYS A 453 29.19 -16.94 -1.33
CA LYS A 453 28.97 -18.07 -0.43
C LYS A 453 27.70 -17.84 0.41
N PRO A 454 26.80 -18.83 0.56
CA PRO A 454 25.59 -18.66 1.35
C PRO A 454 25.92 -18.42 2.83
N GLU A 455 25.30 -17.40 3.40
CA GLU A 455 25.37 -17.05 4.82
C GLU A 455 24.07 -17.41 5.52
N ASP A 456 24.16 -17.85 6.78
CA ASP A 456 22.97 -18.12 7.62
C ASP A 456 22.48 -16.80 8.22
N VAL A 457 21.18 -16.51 8.08
CA VAL A 457 20.53 -15.33 8.64
C VAL A 457 19.91 -15.66 9.99
N ALA A 458 20.22 -14.88 11.02
CA ALA A 458 19.64 -15.07 12.35
C ALA A 458 18.19 -14.56 12.40
N VAL A 459 17.30 -15.29 13.09
CA VAL A 459 15.92 -14.85 13.34
C VAL A 459 15.61 -15.09 14.83
N PRO A 460 16.04 -14.19 15.73
CA PRO A 460 16.09 -14.47 17.18
C PRO A 460 14.73 -14.81 17.81
N ASP A 461 13.67 -14.12 17.40
CA ASP A 461 12.32 -14.23 17.99
C ASP A 461 11.38 -15.17 17.21
N LEU A 462 11.93 -16.11 16.43
CA LEU A 462 11.15 -16.99 15.57
C LEU A 462 10.30 -18.00 16.40
N PRO A 463 8.95 -18.02 16.27
CA PRO A 463 8.09 -18.87 17.08
C PRO A 463 8.04 -20.34 16.62
N GLY A 464 8.58 -20.65 15.45
CA GLY A 464 8.47 -21.95 14.80
C GLY A 464 9.50 -22.16 13.69
N ARG A 465 9.11 -22.85 12.62
CA ARG A 465 9.95 -23.11 11.45
C ARG A 465 9.49 -22.28 10.27
N ILE A 466 10.41 -21.58 9.59
CA ILE A 466 10.09 -20.86 8.35
C ILE A 466 9.80 -21.88 7.25
N THR A 467 8.62 -21.78 6.63
CA THR A 467 8.20 -22.62 5.50
C THR A 467 8.18 -21.88 4.17
N ASP A 468 8.14 -20.55 4.20
CA ASP A 468 8.31 -19.72 3.00
C ASP A 468 8.81 -18.31 3.39
N ALA A 469 9.48 -17.63 2.48
CA ALA A 469 9.94 -16.26 2.69
C ALA A 469 9.88 -15.43 1.40
N ARG A 470 9.50 -14.16 1.51
CA ARG A 470 9.54 -13.17 0.42
C ARG A 470 10.21 -11.90 0.92
N VAL A 471 11.39 -11.59 0.39
CA VAL A 471 12.06 -10.32 0.66
C VAL A 471 11.35 -9.20 -0.09
N ALA A 472 11.22 -8.04 0.54
CA ALA A 472 10.65 -6.86 -0.10
C ALA A 472 11.63 -6.29 -1.11
N ALA A 473 11.09 -5.58 -2.11
CA ALA A 473 11.86 -4.78 -3.06
C ALA A 473 12.94 -3.93 -2.40
N ASP A 474 12.62 -3.25 -1.30
CA ASP A 474 13.55 -2.36 -0.62
C ASP A 474 14.76 -3.06 0.05
N GLY A 475 14.75 -4.38 0.18
CA GLY A 475 15.80 -5.16 0.84
C GLY A 475 15.99 -4.89 2.34
N VAL A 476 15.03 -4.23 2.98
CA VAL A 476 14.98 -3.97 4.43
C VAL A 476 13.81 -4.67 5.13
N ARG A 477 12.82 -5.18 4.40
CA ARG A 477 11.70 -5.94 4.97
C ARG A 477 11.63 -7.36 4.38
N ILE A 478 11.12 -8.30 5.15
CA ILE A 478 10.89 -9.68 4.72
C ILE A 478 9.60 -10.22 5.31
N ALA A 479 8.80 -10.88 4.49
CA ALA A 479 7.64 -11.65 4.91
C ALA A 479 8.03 -13.11 5.10
N LEU A 480 7.65 -13.70 6.22
CA LEU A 480 7.93 -15.08 6.61
C LEU A 480 6.61 -15.81 6.84
N VAL A 481 6.45 -16.97 6.21
CA VAL A 481 5.43 -17.94 6.63
C VAL A 481 6.09 -18.89 7.62
N VAL A 482 5.55 -18.96 8.82
CA VAL A 482 6.11 -19.76 9.91
C VAL A 482 5.10 -20.82 10.32
N GLU A 483 5.53 -22.08 10.32
CA GLU A 483 4.78 -23.17 10.93
C GLU A 483 5.13 -23.24 12.42
N GLU A 484 4.12 -22.99 13.25
CA GLU A 484 4.22 -23.00 14.71
C GLU A 484 4.15 -24.42 15.28
N LYS A 485 4.51 -24.56 16.56
CA LYS A 485 4.59 -25.88 17.23
C LYS A 485 3.24 -26.59 17.33
N ASP A 486 2.13 -25.86 17.26
CA ASP A 486 0.77 -26.40 17.28
C ASP A 486 0.28 -26.79 15.86
N GLY A 487 1.11 -26.61 14.83
CA GLY A 487 0.80 -26.91 13.44
C GLY A 487 0.06 -25.79 12.70
N LYS A 488 -0.22 -24.65 13.34
CA LYS A 488 -0.77 -23.47 12.65
C LYS A 488 0.32 -22.76 11.86
N GLN A 489 -0.09 -22.00 10.84
CA GLN A 489 0.81 -21.13 10.11
C GLN A 489 0.51 -19.67 10.41
N SER A 490 1.55 -18.88 10.67
CA SER A 490 1.46 -17.44 10.81
C SER A 490 2.25 -16.74 9.71
N LEU A 491 1.70 -15.62 9.22
CA LEU A 491 2.39 -14.69 8.33
C LEU A 491 2.99 -13.55 9.18
N LEU A 492 4.31 -13.48 9.22
CA LEU A 492 5.07 -12.49 9.99
C LEU A 492 5.84 -11.55 9.07
N LEU A 493 5.88 -10.26 9.38
CA LEU A 493 6.84 -9.31 8.81
C LEU A 493 8.01 -9.14 9.77
N GLY A 494 9.22 -9.15 9.23
CA GLY A 494 10.44 -8.78 9.93
C GLY A 494 11.20 -7.67 9.20
N ARG A 495 12.09 -7.00 9.93
CA ARG A 495 13.07 -6.07 9.37
C ARG A 495 14.41 -6.76 9.22
N ILE A 496 15.05 -6.61 8.06
CA ILE A 496 16.39 -7.11 7.79
C ILE A 496 17.38 -6.12 8.39
N GLN A 497 18.06 -6.55 9.44
CA GLN A 497 19.15 -5.80 10.03
C GLN A 497 20.47 -6.34 9.49
N ARG A 498 21.21 -5.45 8.80
CA ARG A 498 22.50 -5.77 8.22
C ARG A 498 23.59 -5.18 9.08
N ASP A 499 24.60 -5.99 9.29
CA ASP A 499 25.85 -5.59 9.89
C ASP A 499 26.48 -4.40 9.14
N GLY A 500 26.79 -3.34 9.87
CA GLY A 500 27.53 -2.16 9.39
C GLY A 500 29.06 -2.30 9.47
N GLY A 501 29.58 -3.52 9.64
CA GLY A 501 31.00 -3.84 9.82
C GLY A 501 31.41 -4.19 11.26
N THR A 502 30.46 -4.51 12.14
CA THR A 502 30.63 -4.99 13.53
C THR A 502 30.98 -6.48 13.63
N GLY A 503 30.75 -7.27 12.57
CA GLY A 503 30.95 -8.72 12.52
C GLY A 503 29.76 -9.54 13.04
N GLU A 504 28.61 -8.91 13.30
CA GLU A 504 27.41 -9.56 13.85
C GLU A 504 26.57 -10.32 12.81
N GLY A 505 26.85 -10.13 11.52
CA GLY A 505 26.14 -10.79 10.42
C GLY A 505 24.73 -10.22 10.16
N ILE A 506 23.93 -10.93 9.37
CA ILE A 506 22.59 -10.47 8.99
C ILE A 506 21.53 -11.13 9.89
N SER A 507 20.59 -10.34 10.38
CA SER A 507 19.45 -10.80 11.18
C SER A 507 18.12 -10.31 10.63
N VAL A 508 17.04 -11.01 11.00
CA VAL A 508 15.66 -10.57 10.84
C VAL A 508 15.06 -10.36 12.22
N ASP A 509 14.77 -9.10 12.53
CA ASP A 509 14.33 -8.66 13.85
C ASP A 509 12.92 -8.08 13.82
N GLY A 510 12.35 -7.89 15.02
CA GLY A 510 11.07 -7.20 15.19
C GLY A 510 9.89 -7.89 14.50
N LEU A 511 9.83 -9.23 14.57
CA LEU A 511 8.73 -9.97 13.96
C LEU A 511 7.36 -9.47 14.45
N ARG A 512 6.45 -9.18 13.52
CA ARG A 512 5.06 -8.80 13.81
C ARG A 512 4.07 -9.52 12.89
N PRO A 513 2.85 -9.86 13.36
CA PRO A 513 1.83 -10.46 12.51
C PRO A 513 1.40 -9.53 11.38
N ALA A 514 1.33 -10.05 10.15
CA ALA A 514 0.79 -9.36 8.98
C ALA A 514 -0.69 -9.66 8.74
N ALA A 515 -1.10 -10.87 9.09
CA ALA A 515 -2.43 -11.40 8.82
C ALA A 515 -2.87 -12.26 10.01
N PRO A 516 -3.14 -11.65 11.18
CA PRO A 516 -3.42 -12.38 12.41
C PRO A 516 -4.67 -13.27 12.34
N ASP A 517 -5.57 -13.00 11.39
CA ASP A 517 -6.80 -13.78 11.19
C ASP A 517 -6.58 -15.07 10.37
N LEU A 518 -5.42 -15.24 9.71
CA LEU A 518 -5.09 -16.45 8.95
C LEU A 518 -4.50 -17.54 9.87
N GLU A 519 -5.02 -18.76 9.76
CA GLU A 519 -4.44 -19.95 10.41
C GLU A 519 -3.64 -20.84 9.45
N GLN A 520 -3.83 -20.64 8.14
CA GLN A 520 -3.09 -21.32 7.07
C GLN A 520 -2.73 -20.30 5.99
N VAL A 521 -1.50 -20.40 5.48
CA VAL A 521 -0.98 -19.52 4.43
C VAL A 521 -0.40 -20.39 3.32
N SER A 522 -1.08 -20.40 2.18
CA SER A 522 -0.72 -21.22 1.01
C SER A 522 0.25 -20.53 0.07
N ALA A 523 0.13 -19.20 -0.09
CA ALA A 523 1.00 -18.41 -0.97
C ALA A 523 1.03 -16.95 -0.51
N ILE A 524 2.18 -16.30 -0.73
CA ILE A 524 2.37 -14.87 -0.49
C ILE A 524 3.19 -14.24 -1.63
N SER A 525 2.90 -12.98 -1.93
CA SER A 525 3.70 -12.13 -2.82
C SER A 525 3.64 -10.67 -2.34
N TRP A 526 4.73 -9.93 -2.49
CA TRP A 526 4.68 -8.46 -2.43
C TRP A 526 3.83 -7.94 -3.58
N ALA A 527 2.98 -6.94 -3.30
CA ALA A 527 2.01 -6.43 -4.26
C ALA A 527 1.94 -4.90 -4.21
N GLY A 528 3.08 -4.24 -4.05
CA GLY A 528 3.21 -2.82 -3.75
C GLY A 528 4.29 -2.60 -2.69
N ASP A 529 4.59 -1.35 -2.38
CA ASP A 529 5.66 -1.00 -1.43
C ASP A 529 5.24 -1.16 0.04
N SER A 530 3.95 -1.26 0.36
CA SER A 530 3.47 -1.39 1.76
C SER A 530 2.52 -2.56 1.99
N ARG A 531 2.29 -3.39 0.97
CA ARG A 531 1.29 -4.48 1.05
C ARG A 531 1.78 -5.81 0.47
N LEU A 532 1.22 -6.88 1.03
CA LEU A 532 1.34 -8.24 0.56
C LEU A 532 -0.01 -8.71 0.01
N LEU A 533 0.03 -9.58 -0.98
CA LEU A 533 -1.08 -10.42 -1.36
C LEU A 533 -0.89 -11.78 -0.68
N ALA A 534 -1.80 -12.12 0.24
CA ALA A 534 -1.79 -13.37 0.97
C ALA A 534 -2.95 -14.27 0.52
N VAL A 535 -2.64 -15.55 0.33
CA VAL A 535 -3.60 -16.61 0.03
C VAL A 535 -3.62 -17.57 1.20
N GLY A 536 -4.78 -17.79 1.81
CA GLY A 536 -4.85 -18.60 3.02
C GLY A 536 -6.26 -18.91 3.47
N ARG A 537 -6.37 -19.53 4.65
CA ARG A 537 -7.65 -19.87 5.30
C ARG A 537 -7.68 -19.32 6.72
N GLU A 538 -8.84 -18.81 7.10
CA GLU A 538 -9.20 -18.58 8.49
C GLU A 538 -9.70 -19.89 9.12
N GLN A 539 -9.85 -19.91 10.44
CA GLN A 539 -10.35 -21.08 11.16
C GLN A 539 -11.73 -21.53 10.62
N GLY A 540 -11.80 -22.74 10.08
CA GLY A 540 -13.03 -23.29 9.49
C GLY A 540 -13.50 -22.60 8.21
N GLY A 541 -12.70 -21.69 7.65
CA GLY A 541 -12.99 -20.92 6.45
C GLY A 541 -12.55 -21.60 5.15
N VAL A 542 -12.92 -20.99 4.03
CA VAL A 542 -12.45 -21.37 2.69
C VAL A 542 -11.15 -20.65 2.35
N GLN A 543 -10.44 -21.14 1.31
CA GLN A 543 -9.25 -20.46 0.81
C GLN A 543 -9.65 -19.12 0.17
N GLN A 544 -9.02 -18.03 0.59
CA GLN A 544 -9.28 -16.68 0.10
C GLN A 544 -7.97 -15.95 -0.20
N MET A 545 -8.06 -15.00 -1.11
CA MET A 545 -6.98 -14.07 -1.43
C MET A 545 -7.32 -12.71 -0.85
N ARG A 546 -6.39 -12.08 -0.15
CA ARG A 546 -6.57 -10.74 0.42
C ARG A 546 -5.28 -9.95 0.39
N TYR A 547 -5.42 -8.65 0.23
CA TYR A 547 -4.33 -7.72 0.51
C TYR A 547 -4.21 -7.52 2.02
N VAL A 548 -2.98 -7.54 2.51
CA VAL A 548 -2.63 -7.25 3.91
C VAL A 548 -1.50 -6.23 3.92
N GLN A 549 -1.60 -5.22 4.76
CA GLN A 549 -0.56 -4.21 4.89
C GLN A 549 0.59 -4.74 5.74
N VAL A 550 1.79 -4.18 5.55
CA VAL A 550 2.99 -4.60 6.32
C VAL A 550 2.87 -4.32 7.82
N ASP A 551 1.97 -3.44 8.23
CA ASP A 551 1.65 -3.13 9.63
C ASP A 551 0.57 -4.04 10.23
N GLY A 552 0.07 -5.00 9.45
CA GLY A 552 -0.97 -5.94 9.87
C GLY A 552 -2.39 -5.39 9.75
N SER A 553 -2.57 -4.17 9.22
CA SER A 553 -3.89 -3.66 8.90
C SER A 553 -4.46 -4.33 7.64
N ALA A 554 -5.77 -4.56 7.65
CA ALA A 554 -6.53 -4.95 6.47
C ALA A 554 -7.34 -3.74 6.01
N LEU A 555 -6.92 -3.09 4.92
CA LEU A 555 -7.72 -2.05 4.29
C LEU A 555 -8.94 -2.69 3.61
N ASP A 556 -10.10 -2.07 3.78
CA ASP A 556 -11.28 -2.46 3.02
C ASP A 556 -11.07 -2.03 1.56
N GLY A 557 -11.00 -3.02 0.68
CA GLY A 557 -10.91 -2.86 -0.76
C GLY A 557 -11.42 -4.14 -1.42
N PRO A 558 -11.79 -4.11 -2.71
CA PRO A 558 -12.21 -5.33 -3.38
C PRO A 558 -11.04 -6.32 -3.36
N ALA A 559 -11.25 -7.47 -2.71
CA ALA A 559 -10.33 -8.59 -2.81
C ALA A 559 -10.17 -8.96 -4.30
N PRO A 560 -9.01 -9.50 -4.71
CA PRO A 560 -8.88 -10.08 -6.04
C PRO A 560 -10.00 -11.08 -6.31
N GLY A 561 -10.42 -11.20 -7.57
CA GLY A 561 -11.51 -12.12 -7.94
C GLY A 561 -11.25 -13.52 -7.39
N SER A 562 -12.29 -14.22 -6.92
CA SER A 562 -12.11 -15.55 -6.32
C SER A 562 -11.45 -16.53 -7.31
N LEU A 563 -10.46 -17.28 -6.83
CA LEU A 563 -9.76 -18.32 -7.57
C LEU A 563 -9.55 -19.53 -6.64
N PRO A 564 -10.18 -20.68 -6.91
CA PRO A 564 -9.97 -21.87 -6.09
C PRO A 564 -8.62 -22.53 -6.37
N GLY A 565 -8.10 -23.26 -5.37
CA GLY A 565 -6.93 -24.14 -5.55
C GLY A 565 -5.63 -23.41 -5.84
N VAL A 566 -5.49 -22.18 -5.35
CA VAL A 566 -4.27 -21.37 -5.58
C VAL A 566 -3.11 -21.96 -4.79
N LYS A 567 -2.01 -22.24 -5.49
CA LYS A 567 -0.79 -22.85 -4.99
C LYS A 567 0.40 -21.88 -4.99
N ALA A 568 0.42 -20.92 -5.90
CA ALA A 568 1.39 -19.83 -5.92
C ALA A 568 0.76 -18.56 -6.51
N ILE A 569 1.28 -17.40 -6.14
CA ILE A 569 0.83 -16.11 -6.64
C ILE A 569 2.04 -15.21 -6.89
N ALA A 570 1.96 -14.40 -7.93
CA ALA A 570 2.95 -13.41 -8.30
C ALA A 570 2.24 -12.06 -8.49
N ALA A 571 2.75 -11.08 -7.77
CA ALA A 571 2.39 -9.68 -7.87
C ALA A 571 3.68 -8.87 -7.96
N SER A 572 3.53 -7.62 -8.43
CA SER A 572 4.64 -6.69 -8.65
C SER A 572 4.49 -5.52 -7.69
N GLU A 573 5.59 -4.83 -7.39
CA GLU A 573 5.55 -3.57 -6.66
C GLU A 573 4.84 -2.47 -7.47
N ASP A 574 4.99 -2.46 -8.79
CA ASP A 574 4.10 -1.69 -9.67
C ASP A 574 2.68 -2.29 -9.66
N GLU A 575 1.78 -1.66 -8.92
CA GLU A 575 0.39 -2.11 -8.73
C GLU A 575 -0.46 -2.12 -10.02
N ARG A 576 0.03 -1.50 -11.11
CA ARG A 576 -0.64 -1.50 -12.42
C ARG A 576 -0.41 -2.80 -13.18
N VAL A 577 0.56 -3.61 -12.75
CA VAL A 577 0.89 -4.89 -13.35
C VAL A 577 -0.15 -5.94 -12.92
N PRO A 578 -0.71 -6.73 -13.86
CA PRO A 578 -1.70 -7.76 -13.54
C PRO A 578 -1.19 -8.80 -12.55
N LEU A 579 -2.08 -9.29 -11.67
CA LEU A 579 -1.76 -10.43 -10.82
C LEU A 579 -1.69 -11.72 -11.62
N VAL A 580 -0.81 -12.63 -11.24
CA VAL A 580 -0.69 -13.95 -11.85
C VAL A 580 -0.71 -15.01 -10.75
N ALA A 581 -1.40 -16.12 -10.99
CA ALA A 581 -1.49 -17.21 -10.04
C ALA A 581 -1.27 -18.56 -10.74
N TYR A 582 -0.76 -19.51 -9.98
CA TYR A 582 -0.78 -20.93 -10.32
C TYR A 582 -1.89 -21.60 -9.50
N SER A 583 -2.87 -22.19 -10.19
CA SER A 583 -3.98 -22.92 -9.59
C SER A 583 -4.14 -24.30 -10.24
N ASP A 584 -5.24 -24.99 -9.95
CA ASP A 584 -5.59 -26.26 -10.61
C ASP A 584 -5.82 -26.11 -12.12
N ASP A 585 -5.98 -24.88 -12.61
CA ASP A 585 -6.13 -24.55 -14.04
C ASP A 585 -4.82 -24.22 -14.77
N GLY A 586 -3.68 -24.31 -14.07
CA GLY A 586 -2.37 -23.87 -14.55
C GLY A 586 -2.07 -22.42 -14.18
N ILE A 587 -1.31 -21.72 -15.02
CA ILE A 587 -1.07 -20.28 -14.90
C ILE A 587 -2.32 -19.53 -15.36
N VAL A 588 -2.83 -18.67 -14.49
CA VAL A 588 -3.91 -17.73 -14.76
C VAL A 588 -3.49 -16.31 -14.43
N ARG A 589 -4.05 -15.33 -15.11
CA ARG A 589 -3.79 -13.91 -14.90
C ARG A 589 -5.07 -13.14 -14.65
N LEU A 590 -5.02 -12.14 -13.77
CA LEU A 590 -6.11 -11.22 -13.49
C LEU A 590 -5.77 -9.82 -14.03
N PRO A 591 -6.25 -9.45 -15.23
CA PRO A 591 -6.20 -8.06 -15.69
C PRO A 591 -7.05 -7.16 -14.78
N SER A 592 -6.69 -5.87 -14.69
CA SER A 592 -7.44 -4.89 -13.90
C SER A 592 -8.91 -4.83 -14.32
N GLY A 593 -9.83 -4.93 -13.36
CA GLY A 593 -11.27 -4.91 -13.59
C GLY A 593 -11.86 -6.12 -14.33
N ALA A 594 -11.08 -7.18 -14.53
CA ALA A 594 -11.49 -8.35 -15.31
C ALA A 594 -11.64 -9.62 -14.45
N GLN A 595 -12.02 -10.72 -15.10
CA GLN A 595 -12.01 -12.07 -14.53
C GLN A 595 -10.64 -12.75 -14.78
N TRP A 596 -10.34 -13.81 -14.04
CA TRP A 596 -9.16 -14.63 -14.26
C TRP A 596 -9.17 -15.25 -15.67
N GLN A 597 -8.03 -15.13 -16.36
CA GLN A 597 -7.82 -15.63 -17.71
C GLN A 597 -6.72 -16.69 -17.71
N LYS A 598 -6.97 -17.83 -18.36
CA LYS A 598 -5.97 -18.89 -18.52
C LYS A 598 -4.85 -18.45 -19.45
N VAL A 599 -3.61 -18.70 -19.02
CA VAL A 599 -2.39 -18.34 -19.75
C VAL A 599 -1.68 -19.59 -20.25
N ASP A 600 -1.32 -20.50 -19.35
CA ASP A 600 -0.71 -21.78 -19.68
C ASP A 600 -1.28 -22.86 -18.77
N LYS A 601 -1.88 -23.90 -19.35
CA LYS A 601 -2.51 -24.98 -18.59
C LYS A 601 -1.51 -25.85 -17.82
N ASP A 602 -0.31 -26.04 -18.37
CA ASP A 602 0.70 -26.94 -17.81
C ASP A 602 1.80 -26.18 -17.08
N GLY A 603 1.73 -24.84 -17.06
CA GLY A 603 2.70 -23.97 -16.42
C GLY A 603 2.56 -23.89 -14.89
N THR A 604 3.67 -23.59 -14.21
CA THR A 604 3.77 -23.49 -12.75
C THR A 604 4.74 -22.38 -12.31
N ALA A 605 4.79 -22.07 -11.01
CA ALA A 605 5.75 -21.15 -10.39
C ALA A 605 5.87 -19.76 -11.09
N PRO A 606 4.76 -18.99 -11.19
CA PRO A 606 4.82 -17.64 -11.75
C PRO A 606 5.65 -16.74 -10.84
N VAL A 607 6.43 -15.83 -11.45
CA VAL A 607 7.25 -14.85 -10.74
C VAL A 607 7.40 -13.57 -11.54
N TYR A 608 7.28 -12.43 -10.86
CA TYR A 608 7.80 -11.16 -11.34
C TYR A 608 9.21 -10.97 -10.75
N PRO A 609 10.11 -10.25 -11.44
CA PRO A 609 11.46 -9.97 -10.95
C PRO A 609 11.48 -9.46 -9.49
N GLY A 610 12.31 -10.08 -8.65
CA GLY A 610 12.33 -9.86 -7.19
C GLY A 610 12.20 -11.14 -6.38
#